data_AF-A0A1G2UN18-F1
#
_entry.id   AF-A0A1G2UN18-F1
#
_cell.length_a   1.000
_cell.length_b   1.000
_cell.length_c   1.000
_cell.angle_alpha   90.00
_cell.angle_beta   90.00
_cell.angle_gamma   90.00
#
_symmetry.space_group_name_H-M   'P 1'
#
loop_
_entity.id
_entity.type
_entity.pdbx_description
1 polymer ?
#
loop_
_entity_poly.entity_id
_entity_poly.type
_entity_poly.pdbx_seq_one_letter_code
_entity_poly.pdbx_strand_id
1 'polypeptide(L)'
;MSYAALANATAVTHISSIIFVIVGLLISFRYKRFRPWEAGILIVVVVLWSYYGNCPLTIIEQYFRDLAGQNANLTSVGFLPYYVNKFLSYNLSSLTVQKFTFFTGGTLFAASIEWLAPVMHMEIFRLRRTLRRLARS
;
A
#
# COMPACT_ATOMS: atom_id res chain seq x y z
N MET A 1 12.48 18.75 20.63
CA MET A 1 11.30 17.86 20.55
C MET A 1 11.74 16.48 20.99
N SER A 2 10.96 15.78 21.82
CA SER A 2 11.31 14.42 22.25
C SER A 2 11.29 13.46 21.05
N TYR A 3 12.35 12.70 20.82
CA TYR A 3 12.39 11.66 19.77
C TYR A 3 11.24 10.64 19.93
N ALA A 4 10.77 10.42 21.16
CA ALA A 4 9.59 9.60 21.42
C ALA A 4 8.30 10.20 20.84
N ALA A 5 8.15 11.53 20.82
CA ALA A 5 7.00 12.19 20.22
C ALA A 5 7.00 12.04 18.70
N LEU A 6 8.17 12.16 18.06
CA LEU A 6 8.35 11.91 16.63
C LEU A 6 8.04 10.46 16.26
N ALA A 7 8.55 9.50 17.05
CA ALA A 7 8.24 8.08 16.87
C ALA A 7 6.72 7.80 16.94
N ASN A 8 6.03 8.40 17.90
CA ASN A 8 4.57 8.27 18.02
C ASN A 8 3.85 8.94 16.85
N ALA A 9 4.30 10.11 16.39
CA ALA A 9 3.73 10.77 15.22
C ALA A 9 3.89 9.92 13.95
N THR A 10 5.05 9.29 13.75
CA THR A 10 5.27 8.37 12.64
C THR A 10 4.38 7.14 12.72
N ALA A 11 4.19 6.57 13.91
CA ALA A 11 3.30 5.44 14.11
C ALA A 11 1.83 5.79 13.81
N VAL A 12 1.36 6.94 14.29
CA VAL A 12 0.00 7.44 14.02
C VAL A 12 -0.20 7.69 12.53
N THR A 13 0.79 8.27 11.86
CA THR A 13 0.75 8.50 10.41
C THR A 13 0.67 7.17 9.67
N HIS A 14 1.44 6.17 10.08
CA HIS A 14 1.42 4.84 9.48
C HIS A 14 0.05 4.16 9.63
N ILE A 15 -0.54 4.16 10.83
CA ILE A 15 -1.89 3.63 11.07
C ILE A 15 -2.92 4.37 10.21
N SER A 16 -2.83 5.71 10.17
CA SER A 16 -3.74 6.53 9.39
C SER A 16 -3.67 6.18 7.90
N SER A 17 -2.46 5.99 7.35
CA SER A 17 -2.28 5.56 5.95
C SER A 17 -2.93 4.20 5.68
N ILE A 18 -2.81 3.24 6.61
CA ILE A 18 -3.48 1.93 6.48
C ILE A 18 -5.00 2.10 6.45
N ILE A 19 -5.55 2.92 7.36
CA ILE A 19 -6.99 3.23 7.38
C ILE A 19 -7.43 3.88 6.08
N PHE A 20 -6.67 4.84 5.56
CA PHE A 20 -6.98 5.50 4.28
C PHE A 20 -7.01 4.52 3.10
N VAL A 21 -6.09 3.57 3.05
CA VAL A 21 -6.11 2.50 2.02
C VAL A 21 -7.37 1.64 2.17
N ILE A 22 -7.71 1.21 3.39
CA ILE A 22 -8.93 0.41 3.61
C ILE A 22 -10.20 1.19 3.22
N VAL A 23 -10.28 2.47 3.58
CA VAL A 23 -11.41 3.34 3.21
C VAL A 23 -11.44 3.58 1.69
N GLY A 24 -10.29 3.84 1.06
CA GLY A 24 -10.15 3.99 -0.39
C GLY A 24 -10.63 2.76 -1.13
N LEU A 25 -10.28 1.57 -0.63
CA LEU A 25 -10.74 0.29 -1.13
C LEU A 25 -12.27 0.15 -1.04
N LEU A 26 -12.88 0.46 0.10
CA LEU A 26 -14.35 0.45 0.27
C LEU A 26 -15.04 1.42 -0.71
N ILE A 27 -14.48 2.63 -0.87
CA ILE A 27 -14.97 3.63 -1.83
C ILE A 27 -14.84 3.12 -3.26
N SER A 28 -13.73 2.47 -3.62
CA SER A 28 -13.49 1.91 -4.96
C SER A 28 -14.47 0.75 -5.28
N PHE A 29 -14.90 0.02 -4.26
CA PHE A 29 -15.92 -1.03 -4.41
C PHE A 29 -17.28 -0.43 -4.73
N ARG A 30 -17.66 0.64 -4.02
CA ARG A 30 -18.93 1.36 -4.22
C ARG A 30 -18.96 2.20 -5.51
N TYR A 31 -17.83 2.79 -5.88
CA TYR A 31 -17.66 3.69 -7.01
C TYR A 31 -16.57 3.17 -7.95
N LYS A 32 -17.00 2.36 -8.93
CA LYS A 32 -16.12 1.63 -9.85
C LYS A 32 -15.09 2.52 -10.58
N ARG A 33 -15.38 3.81 -10.76
CA ARG A 33 -14.48 4.80 -11.37
C ARG A 33 -13.12 4.96 -10.66
N PHE A 34 -13.07 4.70 -9.34
CA PHE A 34 -11.84 4.87 -8.55
C PHE A 34 -10.98 3.60 -8.46
N ARG A 35 -11.46 2.45 -8.96
CA ARG A 35 -10.71 1.19 -8.97
C ARG A 35 -9.30 1.25 -9.57
N PRO A 36 -9.04 1.92 -10.71
CA PRO A 36 -7.68 1.96 -11.27
C PRO A 36 -6.73 2.82 -10.42
N TRP A 37 -7.25 3.88 -9.78
CA TRP A 37 -6.47 4.70 -8.87
C TRP A 37 -6.07 3.92 -7.62
N GLU A 38 -7.03 3.21 -7.03
CA GLU A 38 -6.80 2.35 -5.87
C GLU A 38 -5.78 1.24 -6.20
N ALA A 39 -5.92 0.60 -7.35
CA ALA A 39 -4.98 -0.42 -7.79
C ALA A 39 -3.56 0.14 -8.02
N GLY A 40 -3.44 1.33 -8.61
CA GLY A 40 -2.16 2.02 -8.76
C GLY A 40 -1.50 2.32 -7.41
N ILE A 41 -2.28 2.83 -6.45
CA ILE A 41 -1.80 3.09 -5.08
C ILE A 41 -1.35 1.78 -4.41
N LEU A 42 -2.14 0.71 -4.52
CA LEU A 42 -1.79 -0.60 -3.96
C LEU A 42 -0.49 -1.17 -4.56
N ILE A 43 -0.29 -1.05 -5.88
CA ILE A 43 0.97 -1.45 -6.52
C ILE A 43 2.13 -0.64 -5.96
N VAL A 44 1.99 0.69 -5.88
CA VAL A 44 3.04 1.56 -5.35
C VAL A 44 3.38 1.17 -3.92
N VAL A 45 2.38 0.92 -3.07
CA VAL A 45 2.58 0.46 -1.70
C VAL A 45 3.31 -0.89 -1.66
N VAL A 46 2.90 -1.86 -2.49
CA VAL A 46 3.54 -3.18 -2.57
C VAL A 46 5.00 -3.08 -3.06
N VAL A 47 5.26 -2.26 -4.07
CA VAL A 47 6.61 -2.03 -4.62
C VAL A 47 7.51 -1.37 -3.58
N LEU A 48 7.03 -0.31 -2.92
CA LEU A 48 7.76 0.35 -1.84
C LEU A 48 8.07 -0.63 -0.71
N TRP A 49 7.10 -1.45 -0.35
CA TRP A 49 7.28 -2.44 0.71
C TRP A 49 8.29 -3.54 0.30
N SER A 50 8.30 -3.94 -0.97
CA SER A 50 9.24 -4.93 -1.52
C SER A 50 10.67 -4.39 -1.64
N TYR A 51 10.85 -3.11 -1.99
CA TYR A 51 12.19 -2.50 -2.17
C TYR A 51 12.95 -2.34 -0.85
N TYR A 52 12.24 -1.98 0.23
CA TYR A 52 12.85 -1.71 1.52
C TYR A 52 12.77 -2.90 2.49
N GLY A 53 12.16 -4.02 2.08
CA GLY A 53 11.91 -5.20 2.92
C GLY A 53 10.92 -4.96 4.08
N ASN A 54 10.51 -3.71 4.27
CA ASN A 54 9.61 -3.19 5.28
C ASN A 54 8.97 -1.89 4.75
N CYS A 55 7.91 -1.42 5.40
CA CYS A 55 7.36 -0.10 5.09
C CYS A 55 8.38 0.99 5.47
N PRO A 56 8.66 1.98 4.61
CA PRO A 56 9.62 3.04 4.92
C PRO A 56 9.26 3.79 6.21
N LEU A 57 7.96 3.95 6.51
CA LEU A 57 7.51 4.55 7.78
C LEU A 57 7.92 3.73 9.01
N THR A 58 7.97 2.39 8.91
CA THR A 58 8.44 1.53 10.01
C THR A 58 9.92 1.73 10.28
N ILE A 59 10.73 1.92 9.24
CA ILE A 59 12.17 2.17 9.38
C ILE A 59 12.41 3.50 10.07
N ILE A 60 11.66 4.54 9.68
CA ILE A 60 11.74 5.86 10.30
C ILE A 60 11.25 5.82 11.76
N GLU A 61 10.18 5.09 12.05
CA GLU A 61 9.71 4.91 13.43
C GLU A 61 10.77 4.21 14.29
N GLN A 62 11.36 3.11 13.80
CA GLN A 62 12.41 2.39 14.49
C GLN A 62 13.60 3.31 14.79
N TYR A 63 14.02 4.11 13.81
CA TYR A 63 15.09 5.08 13.97
C TYR A 63 14.81 6.09 15.10
N PHE A 64 13.61 6.67 15.15
CA PHE A 64 13.25 7.59 16.23
C PHE A 64 13.09 6.88 17.59
N ARG A 65 12.62 5.63 17.61
CA ARG A 65 12.53 4.83 18.84
C ARG A 65 13.92 4.48 19.38
N ASP A 66 14.88 4.19 18.52
CA ASP A 66 16.25 3.89 18.92
C ASP A 66 16.95 5.13 19.48
N LEU A 67 16.76 6.30 18.84
CA LEU A 67 17.21 7.59 19.39
C LEU A 67 16.55 7.95 20.73
N ALA A 68 15.34 7.44 20.97
CA ALA A 68 14.62 7.58 22.24
C ALA A 68 14.98 6.49 23.28
N GLY A 69 15.86 5.53 22.95
CA GLY A 69 16.25 4.42 23.82
C GLY A 69 15.19 3.33 23.99
N GLN A 70 14.20 3.25 23.10
CA GLN A 70 13.02 2.38 23.22
C GLN A 70 13.11 1.02 22.51
N ASN A 71 14.26 0.67 21.89
CA ASN A 71 14.63 -0.64 21.30
C ASN A 71 13.45 -1.59 20.98
N ALA A 72 12.55 -1.14 20.10
CA ALA A 72 11.30 -1.84 19.85
C ALA A 72 11.41 -2.91 18.74
N ASN A 73 12.55 -2.97 18.04
CA ASN A 73 12.88 -3.97 17.03
C ASN A 73 11.80 -4.13 15.93
N LEU A 74 11.17 -3.01 15.53
CA LEU A 74 10.06 -3.02 14.57
C LEU A 74 10.46 -3.49 13.18
N THR A 75 11.73 -3.32 12.79
CA THR A 75 12.24 -3.73 11.47
C THR A 75 12.34 -5.24 11.31
N SER A 76 12.46 -6.01 12.39
CA SER A 76 12.45 -7.48 12.32
C SER A 76 11.07 -8.08 12.52
N VAL A 77 10.28 -7.51 13.44
CA VAL A 77 8.93 -8.00 13.79
C VAL A 77 7.87 -7.53 12.79
N GLY A 78 8.06 -6.34 12.22
CA GLY A 78 7.07 -5.66 11.39
C GLY A 78 6.08 -4.82 12.21
N PHE A 79 5.56 -3.76 11.57
CA PHE A 79 4.69 -2.78 12.22
C PHE A 79 3.39 -3.40 12.76
N LEU A 80 2.62 -4.09 11.90
CA LEU A 80 1.34 -4.71 12.28
C LEU A 80 1.51 -5.74 13.41
N PRO A 81 2.42 -6.72 13.29
CA PRO A 81 2.65 -7.69 14.36
C PRO A 81 3.07 -7.06 15.68
N TYR A 82 3.94 -6.04 15.65
CA TYR A 82 4.37 -5.32 16.86
C TYR A 82 3.18 -4.67 17.59
N TYR A 83 2.34 -3.93 16.87
CA TYR A 83 1.20 -3.24 17.49
C TYR A 83 0.06 -4.18 17.88
N VAL A 84 -0.18 -5.24 17.13
CA VAL A 84 -1.16 -6.27 17.52
C VAL A 84 -0.71 -6.98 18.80
N ASN A 85 0.56 -7.35 18.91
CA ASN A 85 1.08 -7.93 20.15
C ASN A 85 0.98 -6.91 21.30
N LYS A 86 1.35 -5.66 21.06
CA LYS A 86 1.33 -4.61 22.09
C LYS A 86 -0.06 -4.31 22.65
N PHE A 87 -1.11 -4.32 21.82
CA PHE A 87 -2.46 -3.96 22.24
C PHE A 87 -3.38 -5.16 22.54
N LEU A 88 -3.23 -6.25 21.79
CA LEU A 88 -4.11 -7.42 21.87
C LEU A 88 -3.41 -8.63 22.50
N SER A 89 -2.12 -8.51 22.86
CA SER A 89 -1.27 -9.61 23.38
C SER A 89 -1.27 -10.85 22.49
N TYR A 90 -1.53 -10.67 21.19
CA TYR A 90 -1.61 -11.74 20.22
C TYR A 90 -0.38 -11.73 19.31
N ASN A 91 0.28 -12.88 19.18
CA ASN A 91 1.51 -12.98 18.42
C ASN A 91 1.20 -13.36 16.96
N LEU A 92 1.21 -12.36 16.07
CA LEU A 92 1.07 -12.58 14.64
C LEU A 92 2.43 -12.80 13.99
N SER A 93 2.55 -13.84 13.17
CA SER A 93 3.74 -14.01 12.34
C SER A 93 3.77 -12.95 11.24
N SER A 94 4.92 -12.28 11.09
CA SER A 94 5.18 -11.31 10.02
C SER A 94 4.99 -11.91 8.63
N LEU A 95 5.33 -13.19 8.47
CA LEU A 95 5.14 -13.94 7.23
C LEU A 95 3.65 -14.10 6.87
N THR A 96 2.78 -14.27 7.87
CA THR A 96 1.34 -14.36 7.67
C THR A 96 0.77 -13.04 7.18
N VAL A 97 1.13 -11.94 7.86
CA VAL A 97 0.70 -10.58 7.47
C VAL A 97 1.17 -10.25 6.06
N GLN A 98 2.41 -10.62 5.73
CA GLN A 98 2.98 -10.47 4.40
C GLN A 98 2.16 -11.20 3.32
N LYS A 99 1.89 -12.49 3.51
CA LYS A 99 1.13 -13.31 2.57
C LYS A 99 -0.28 -12.76 2.32
N PHE A 100 -0.98 -12.38 3.39
CA PHE A 100 -2.31 -11.78 3.26
C PHE A 100 -2.27 -10.47 2.49
N THR A 101 -1.31 -9.58 2.82
CA THR A 101 -1.18 -8.29 2.13
C THR A 101 -0.92 -8.47 0.64
N PHE A 102 0.01 -9.35 0.25
CA PHE A 102 0.29 -9.63 -1.16
C PHE A 102 -0.89 -10.27 -1.88
N PHE A 103 -1.57 -11.22 -1.24
CA PHE A 103 -2.74 -11.88 -1.82
C PHE A 103 -3.89 -10.89 -2.04
N THR A 104 -4.22 -10.08 -1.03
CA THR A 104 -5.26 -9.05 -1.12
C THR A 104 -4.88 -7.98 -2.15
N GLY A 105 -3.63 -7.50 -2.16
CA GLY A 105 -3.15 -6.56 -3.17
C GLY A 105 -3.24 -7.11 -4.61
N GLY A 106 -2.82 -8.37 -4.81
CA GLY A 106 -2.85 -9.02 -6.12
C GLY A 106 -4.28 -9.27 -6.63
N THR A 107 -5.19 -9.71 -5.77
CA THR A 107 -6.60 -9.92 -6.14
C THR A 107 -7.29 -8.62 -6.54
N LEU A 108 -7.04 -7.52 -5.81
CA LEU A 108 -7.57 -6.20 -6.15
C LEU A 108 -6.97 -5.65 -7.44
N PHE A 109 -5.68 -5.87 -7.65
CA PHE A 109 -5.02 -5.49 -8.90
C PHE A 109 -5.61 -6.24 -10.10
N ALA A 110 -5.81 -7.55 -10.00
CA ALA A 110 -6.46 -8.35 -11.04
C ALA A 110 -7.89 -7.84 -11.34
N ALA A 111 -8.68 -7.58 -10.30
CA ALA A 111 -10.02 -7.02 -10.44
C ALA A 111 -10.04 -5.62 -11.08
N SER A 112 -8.96 -4.85 -10.94
CA SER A 112 -8.80 -3.54 -11.58
C SER A 112 -8.46 -3.64 -13.06
N ILE A 113 -7.66 -4.63 -13.46
CA ILE A 113 -7.29 -4.89 -14.86
C ILE A 113 -8.52 -5.31 -15.66
N GLU A 114 -9.33 -6.23 -15.12
CA GLU A 114 -10.57 -6.67 -15.77
C GLU A 114 -11.51 -5.49 -16.06
N TRP A 115 -11.53 -4.49 -15.17
CA TRP A 115 -12.33 -3.28 -15.36
C TRP A 115 -11.72 -2.31 -16.38
N LEU A 116 -10.39 -2.22 -16.47
CA LEU A 116 -9.68 -1.39 -17.45
C LEU A 116 -9.70 -1.97 -18.87
N ALA A 117 -9.84 -3.29 -19.03
CA ALA A 117 -9.85 -3.98 -20.32
C ALA A 117 -10.77 -3.33 -21.39
N PRO A 118 -12.04 -3.00 -21.12
CA PRO A 118 -12.91 -2.36 -22.12
C PRO A 118 -12.48 -0.92 -22.49
N VAL A 119 -11.93 -0.16 -21.53
CA VAL A 119 -11.48 1.22 -21.77
C VAL A 119 -10.19 1.23 -22.60
N MET A 120 -9.24 0.34 -22.27
CA MET A 120 -8.00 0.20 -23.03
C MET A 120 -8.26 -0.22 -24.47
N HIS A 121 -9.23 -1.11 -24.70
CA HIS A 121 -9.63 -1.50 -26.05
C HIS A 121 -10.10 -0.29 -26.87
N MET A 122 -10.94 0.58 -26.30
CA MET A 122 -11.47 1.77 -26.97
C MET A 122 -10.38 2.80 -27.31
N GLU A 123 -9.44 3.03 -26.41
CA GLU A 123 -8.32 3.97 -26.61
C GLU A 123 -7.32 3.45 -27.67
N ILE A 124 -7.01 2.14 -27.67
CA ILE A 124 -6.16 1.52 -28.71
C ILE A 124 -6.82 1.63 -30.10
N PHE A 125 -8.13 1.42 -30.18
CA PHE A 125 -8.87 1.58 -31.44
C PHE A 125 -8.86 3.03 -31.94
N ARG A 126 -9.02 4.00 -31.05
CA ARG A 126 -8.90 5.43 -31.39
C ARG A 126 -7.50 5.76 -31.90
N LEU A 127 -6.46 5.35 -31.17
CA LEU A 127 -5.06 5.60 -31.50
C LEU A 127 -4.67 5.00 -32.86
N ARG A 128 -5.09 3.75 -33.13
CA ARG A 128 -4.92 3.11 -34.45
C ARG A 128 -5.62 3.88 -35.56
N ARG A 129 -6.80 4.45 -35.31
CA ARG A 129 -7.56 5.23 -36.29
C ARG A 129 -6.88 6.56 -36.60
N THR A 130 -6.32 7.25 -35.61
CA THR A 130 -5.54 8.48 -35.81
C THR A 130 -4.24 8.22 -36.57
N LEU A 131 -3.51 7.16 -36.21
CA LEU A 131 -2.27 6.78 -36.91
C LEU A 131 -2.50 6.43 -38.39
N ARG A 132 -3.59 5.71 -38.71
CA ARG A 132 -3.97 5.44 -40.11
C ARG A 132 -4.36 6.69 -40.90
N ARG A 133 -4.85 7.75 -40.25
CA ARG A 133 -5.16 9.02 -40.91
C ARG A 133 -3.89 9.81 -41.21
N LEU A 134 -2.95 9.85 -40.28
CA LEU A 134 -1.63 10.46 -40.46
C LEU A 134 -0.79 9.75 -41.52
N ALA A 135 -0.87 8.42 -41.62
CA ALA A 135 -0.17 7.66 -42.65
C ALA A 135 -0.76 7.80 -44.07
N ARG A 136 -1.89 8.50 -44.24
CA ARG A 136 -2.56 8.72 -45.53
C ARG A 136 -2.47 10.18 -46.01
N SER A 137 -1.92 11.10 -45.20
CA SER A 137 -1.58 12.48 -45.58
C SER A 137 -0.10 12.56 -45.94
#